data_AF-A0A7Y3CLK4-F1
#
_entry.id   AF-A0A7Y3CLK4-F1
#
_cell.length_a   1.000
_cell.length_b   1.000
_cell.length_c   1.000
_cell.angle_alpha   90.00
_cell.angle_beta   90.00
_cell.angle_gamma   90.00
#
_symmetry.space_group_name_H-M   'P 1'
#
loop_
_entity.id
_entity.type
_entity.pdbx_description
1 polymer ?
#
loop_
_entity_poly.entity_id
_entity_poly.type
_entity_poly.pdbx_seq_one_letter_code
_entity_poly.pdbx_strand_id
1 'polypeptide(L)'
;MIRRILILLTVLVAQAIPAVAQSREKDLDRWLDRDLIPYVRQQLIVHPRFKNETVMFVVLRDNAPASASNALALSLRDRILAAAVATPGVAIGWQQGRSGNSLDSQPQDCTLDDVHYYIGIELTQKLDGSYSVNVRALDLEDRNWVTGFGKHWKGQLSTTQRQAMRQSRIDETFLGARDVPFTLAQTDLLAAHLAHQLTCTMQKRVSDEYVVAADLQEPTASGLHGTVELISNNLANRQALILSNDETRTNAVLSGKAHQIDGVLFQYWLTVTPQNEDDDVTALSASAYIVLPATQSAHLANSKTSPATTQAATVMPASISIPNAGKDSLINSLQLSSPASLSECKGGGVAIREATYMTGVRPCSMLQTRANADSIVFFLEHQANHGLVRLAGSECRDRTKANIVRSGELLSFPIAKTTTARQNWSETYEWLLQPDLDTYYAVVVSDASLARRVANHMDNLPLRCSASIRPGLEGDDLREWLSDFAMITARSSKYVDWRAVRVKDVL
;
A
#
# COMPACT_ATOMS: atom_id res chain seq x y z
N MET A 1 -11.16 -86.24 39.69
CA MET A 1 -9.75 -86.23 39.21
C MET A 1 -9.80 -86.15 37.70
N ILE A 2 -9.70 -84.95 37.10
CA ILE A 2 -8.44 -84.39 36.54
C ILE A 2 -7.86 -85.40 35.54
N ARG A 3 -7.92 -85.18 34.22
CA ARG A 3 -7.19 -84.12 33.52
C ARG A 3 -7.70 -83.96 32.07
N ARG A 4 -7.96 -82.70 31.73
CA ARG A 4 -8.22 -82.12 30.39
C ARG A 4 -7.03 -82.34 29.45
N ILE A 5 -7.28 -82.70 28.18
CA ILE A 5 -6.51 -82.20 27.03
C ILE A 5 -7.48 -81.96 25.87
N LEU A 6 -7.79 -80.68 25.64
CA LEU A 6 -8.52 -80.15 24.50
C LEU A 6 -7.46 -79.56 23.57
N ILE A 7 -7.27 -80.15 22.38
CA ILE A 7 -6.37 -79.61 21.35
C ILE A 7 -7.08 -78.43 20.70
N LEU A 8 -6.67 -77.23 21.11
CA LEU A 8 -7.14 -75.97 20.54
C LEU A 8 -6.30 -75.67 19.30
N LEU A 9 -6.90 -75.87 18.13
CA LEU A 9 -6.35 -75.48 16.85
C LEU A 9 -6.45 -73.95 16.72
N THR A 10 -5.47 -73.23 17.27
CA THR A 10 -5.30 -71.79 17.02
C THR A 10 -4.78 -71.58 15.60
N VAL A 11 -5.69 -71.29 14.67
CA VAL A 11 -5.37 -70.70 13.37
C VAL A 11 -4.81 -69.31 13.64
N LEU A 12 -3.49 -69.18 13.64
CA LEU A 12 -2.79 -67.91 13.72
C LEU A 12 -2.82 -67.29 12.31
N VAL A 13 -3.96 -66.73 11.91
CA VAL A 13 -4.00 -65.79 10.79
C VAL A 13 -3.33 -64.52 11.30
N ALA A 14 -2.00 -64.45 11.16
CA ALA A 14 -1.29 -63.19 11.18
C ALA A 14 -1.75 -62.41 9.95
N GLN A 15 -2.89 -61.72 10.06
CA GLN A 15 -3.22 -60.64 9.17
C GLN A 15 -2.17 -59.55 9.41
N ALA A 16 -1.18 -59.50 8.53
CA ALA A 16 -0.44 -58.29 8.27
C ALA A 16 -1.45 -57.26 7.75
N ILE A 17 -2.13 -56.57 8.68
CA ILE A 17 -2.89 -55.37 8.38
C ILE A 17 -1.88 -54.41 7.76
N PRO A 18 -2.08 -53.94 6.51
CA PRO A 18 -1.20 -52.92 5.97
C PRO A 18 -1.51 -51.61 6.70
N ALA A 19 -0.77 -51.35 7.78
CA ALA A 19 -0.72 -50.04 8.46
C ALA A 19 -0.20 -48.91 7.55
N VAL A 20 0.04 -49.20 6.26
CA VAL A 20 0.56 -48.30 5.23
C VAL A 20 -0.57 -47.59 4.46
N ALA A 21 -1.83 -48.04 4.55
CA ALA A 21 -2.93 -47.44 3.77
C ALA A 21 -3.45 -46.12 4.40
N GLN A 22 -3.48 -45.99 5.72
CA GLN A 22 -4.02 -44.81 6.41
C GLN A 22 -3.01 -43.66 6.62
N SER A 23 -1.71 -43.88 6.35
CA SER A 23 -0.69 -42.82 6.38
C SER A 23 -0.46 -42.17 5.02
N ARG A 24 -0.98 -42.76 3.93
CA ARG A 24 -0.73 -42.31 2.56
C ARG A 24 -1.42 -40.99 2.20
N GLU A 25 -2.57 -40.69 2.81
CA GLU A 25 -3.32 -39.43 2.62
C GLU A 25 -2.89 -38.29 3.56
N LYS A 26 -2.02 -38.59 4.54
CA LYS A 26 -1.58 -37.62 5.58
C LYS A 26 -0.24 -36.97 5.27
N ASP A 27 0.30 -37.18 4.08
CA ASP A 27 1.59 -36.63 3.66
C ASP A 27 1.35 -35.39 2.82
N LEU A 28 1.78 -34.23 3.33
CA LEU A 28 1.55 -32.93 2.70
C LEU A 28 2.15 -32.85 1.30
N ASP A 29 3.34 -33.41 1.08
CA ASP A 29 4.00 -33.36 -0.24
C ASP A 29 3.25 -34.20 -1.27
N ARG A 30 2.80 -35.38 -0.85
CA ARG A 30 2.00 -36.26 -1.72
C ARG A 30 0.66 -35.62 -2.09
N TRP A 31 -0.01 -34.99 -1.13
CA TRP A 31 -1.26 -34.27 -1.38
C TRP A 31 -1.04 -33.07 -2.30
N LEU A 32 0.05 -32.32 -2.11
CA LEU A 32 0.39 -31.20 -2.98
C LEU A 32 0.56 -31.67 -4.44
N ASP A 33 1.34 -32.72 -4.67
CA ASP A 33 1.66 -33.19 -6.02
C ASP A 33 0.51 -33.93 -6.71
N ARG A 34 -0.25 -34.74 -5.96
CA ARG A 34 -1.30 -35.61 -6.54
C ARG A 34 -2.67 -34.97 -6.57
N ASP A 35 -2.96 -34.08 -5.63
CA ASP A 35 -4.30 -33.54 -5.46
C ASP A 35 -4.35 -32.03 -5.75
N LEU A 36 -3.53 -31.23 -5.05
CA LEU A 36 -3.65 -29.78 -5.09
C LEU A 36 -3.17 -29.17 -6.42
N ILE A 37 -1.96 -29.52 -6.88
CA ILE A 37 -1.41 -28.98 -8.14
C ILE A 37 -2.30 -29.34 -9.34
N PRO A 38 -2.69 -30.62 -9.55
CA PRO A 38 -3.59 -30.97 -10.66
C PRO A 38 -4.94 -30.25 -10.55
N TYR A 39 -5.49 -30.13 -9.34
CA TYR A 39 -6.73 -29.39 -9.11
C TYR A 39 -6.62 -27.91 -9.50
N VAL A 40 -5.59 -27.20 -9.03
CA VAL A 40 -5.43 -25.76 -9.31
C VAL A 40 -5.25 -25.55 -10.81
N ARG A 41 -4.38 -26.32 -11.49
CA ARG A 41 -4.18 -26.23 -12.94
C ARG A 41 -5.49 -26.41 -13.71
N GLN A 42 -6.25 -27.45 -13.35
CA GLN A 42 -7.53 -27.72 -14.01
C GLN A 42 -8.51 -26.59 -13.78
N GLN A 43 -8.67 -26.12 -12.55
CA GLN A 43 -9.61 -25.07 -12.20
C GLN A 43 -9.29 -23.74 -12.88
N LEU A 44 -8.02 -23.35 -12.98
CA LEU A 44 -7.62 -22.12 -13.68
C LEU A 44 -7.98 -22.13 -15.16
N ILE A 45 -8.12 -23.31 -15.79
CA ILE A 45 -8.56 -23.44 -17.18
C ILE A 45 -10.09 -23.51 -17.30
N VAL A 46 -10.75 -24.33 -16.47
CA VAL A 46 -12.16 -24.68 -16.70
C VAL A 46 -13.14 -23.81 -15.95
N HIS A 47 -12.71 -23.17 -14.86
CA HIS A 47 -13.62 -22.37 -14.04
C HIS A 47 -13.91 -21.03 -14.76
N PRO A 48 -15.19 -20.70 -15.03
CA PRO A 48 -15.53 -19.53 -15.84
C PRO A 48 -14.95 -18.21 -15.33
N ARG A 49 -14.81 -18.05 -14.00
CA ARG A 49 -14.23 -16.85 -13.38
C ARG A 49 -12.74 -16.63 -13.67
N PHE A 50 -11.97 -17.62 -14.14
CA PHE A 50 -10.54 -17.41 -14.41
C PHE A 50 -10.22 -17.26 -15.90
N LYS A 51 -11.22 -17.32 -16.77
CA LYS A 51 -11.02 -17.27 -18.21
C LYS A 51 -10.66 -15.85 -18.63
N ASN A 52 -9.47 -15.68 -19.23
CA ASN A 52 -8.90 -14.39 -19.61
C ASN A 52 -8.63 -13.45 -18.42
N GLU A 53 -8.58 -13.99 -17.21
CA GLU A 53 -8.36 -13.23 -15.99
C GLU A 53 -6.96 -13.51 -15.45
N THR A 54 -6.34 -12.47 -14.92
CA THR A 54 -4.98 -12.54 -14.37
C THR A 54 -5.00 -12.97 -12.91
N VAL A 55 -4.23 -13.98 -12.56
CA VAL A 55 -4.14 -14.51 -11.19
C VAL A 55 -2.76 -14.30 -10.57
N MET A 56 -2.72 -14.06 -9.26
CA MET A 56 -1.49 -14.00 -8.47
C MET A 56 -1.56 -14.98 -7.32
N PHE A 57 -0.42 -15.60 -6.99
CA PHE A 57 -0.33 -16.57 -5.91
C PHE A 57 0.26 -15.92 -4.67
N VAL A 58 -0.42 -16.04 -3.54
CA VAL A 58 -0.02 -15.37 -2.29
C VAL A 58 -0.10 -16.33 -1.12
N VAL A 59 0.70 -16.09 -0.08
CA VAL A 59 0.50 -16.72 1.21
C VAL A 59 -0.43 -15.84 2.04
N LEU A 60 -1.40 -16.47 2.69
CA LEU A 60 -2.37 -15.79 3.55
C LEU A 60 -2.02 -15.97 5.02
N ARG A 61 -2.30 -14.92 5.80
CA ARG A 61 -2.43 -14.96 7.26
C ARG A 61 -3.73 -14.25 7.62
N ASP A 62 -4.55 -14.90 8.43
CA ASP A 62 -5.84 -14.36 8.88
C ASP A 62 -6.74 -13.92 7.70
N ASN A 63 -6.77 -14.73 6.64
CA ASN A 63 -7.48 -14.46 5.38
C ASN A 63 -7.00 -13.26 4.55
N ALA A 64 -5.87 -12.63 4.90
CA ALA A 64 -5.26 -11.54 4.12
C ALA A 64 -3.88 -11.96 3.57
N PRO A 65 -3.46 -11.43 2.40
CA PRO A 65 -2.10 -11.62 1.92
C PRO A 65 -1.08 -11.17 2.96
N ALA A 66 -0.02 -11.95 3.15
CA ALA A 66 1.02 -11.68 4.13
C ALA A 66 2.37 -11.52 3.44
N SER A 67 2.99 -10.36 3.60
CA SER A 67 4.34 -10.02 3.14
C SER A 67 5.47 -10.77 3.84
N ALA A 68 5.17 -11.35 5.01
CA ALA A 68 6.09 -12.24 5.72
C ALA A 68 5.35 -13.49 6.18
N SER A 69 5.91 -14.66 5.90
CA SER A 69 5.38 -15.95 6.29
C SER A 69 6.51 -16.91 6.71
N ASN A 70 6.30 -18.20 6.53
CA ASN A 70 7.30 -19.24 6.82
C ASN A 70 7.76 -19.94 5.54
N ALA A 71 8.95 -20.51 5.59
CA ALA A 71 9.57 -21.18 4.45
C ALA A 71 8.70 -22.32 3.86
N LEU A 72 7.90 -23.00 4.69
CA LEU A 72 7.01 -24.06 4.19
C LEU A 72 5.87 -23.46 3.35
N ALA A 73 5.15 -22.47 3.86
CA ALA A 73 4.03 -21.86 3.14
C ALA A 73 4.46 -21.24 1.81
N LEU A 74 5.62 -20.56 1.78
CA LEU A 74 6.19 -20.03 0.53
C LEU A 74 6.55 -21.17 -0.45
N SER A 75 7.17 -22.25 0.03
CA SER A 75 7.50 -23.40 -0.82
C SER A 75 6.27 -24.08 -1.44
N LEU A 76 5.14 -24.12 -0.71
CA LEU A 76 3.87 -24.64 -1.24
C LEU A 76 3.35 -23.72 -2.34
N ARG A 77 3.29 -22.40 -2.08
CA ARG A 77 2.90 -21.40 -3.07
C ARG A 77 3.76 -21.50 -4.33
N ASP A 78 5.08 -21.56 -4.20
CA ASP A 78 6.03 -21.56 -5.32
C ASP A 78 5.87 -22.79 -6.20
N ARG A 79 5.61 -23.96 -5.61
CA ARG A 79 5.34 -25.19 -6.37
C ARG A 79 4.02 -25.10 -7.16
N ILE A 80 2.99 -24.51 -6.58
CA ILE A 80 1.71 -24.30 -7.28
C ILE A 80 1.89 -23.26 -8.39
N LEU A 81 2.61 -22.18 -8.10
CA LEU A 81 2.94 -21.12 -9.04
C LEU A 81 3.70 -21.65 -10.27
N ALA A 82 4.77 -22.41 -10.03
CA ALA A 82 5.56 -23.04 -11.09
C ALA A 82 4.71 -23.95 -11.99
N ALA A 83 3.77 -24.67 -11.39
CA ALA A 83 2.85 -25.53 -12.13
C ALA A 83 1.80 -24.73 -12.94
N ALA A 84 1.32 -23.60 -12.41
CA ALA A 84 0.38 -22.72 -13.09
C ALA A 84 1.05 -22.00 -14.28
N VAL A 85 2.30 -21.55 -14.10
CA VAL A 85 3.12 -20.96 -15.18
C VAL A 85 3.30 -21.92 -16.35
N ALA A 86 3.49 -23.22 -16.08
CA ALA A 86 3.63 -24.24 -17.12
C ALA A 86 2.28 -24.64 -17.79
N THR A 87 1.19 -23.92 -17.53
CA THR A 87 -0.16 -24.25 -18.00
C THR A 87 -0.63 -23.25 -19.04
N PRO A 88 -0.78 -23.65 -20.33
CA PRO A 88 -1.27 -22.77 -21.37
C PRO A 88 -2.66 -22.19 -21.07
N GLY A 89 -2.85 -20.91 -21.38
CA GLY A 89 -4.13 -20.20 -21.19
C GLY A 89 -4.36 -19.63 -19.79
N VAL A 90 -3.41 -19.78 -18.87
CA VAL A 90 -3.44 -19.14 -17.55
C VAL A 90 -2.61 -17.85 -17.59
N ALA A 91 -3.26 -16.71 -17.34
CA ALA A 91 -2.58 -15.43 -17.19
C ALA A 91 -2.08 -15.28 -15.75
N ILE A 92 -0.76 -15.15 -15.59
CA ILE A 92 -0.14 -14.96 -14.28
C ILE A 92 0.27 -13.50 -14.16
N GLY A 93 -0.14 -12.87 -13.06
CA GLY A 93 0.20 -11.49 -12.78
C GLY A 93 1.71 -11.28 -12.75
N TRP A 94 2.13 -10.09 -13.16
CA TRP A 94 3.54 -9.72 -13.11
C TRP A 94 4.06 -9.73 -11.67
N GLN A 95 5.27 -10.25 -11.46
CA GLN A 95 5.90 -10.39 -10.15
C GLN A 95 7.41 -10.12 -10.24
N GLN A 96 7.95 -9.45 -9.22
CA GLN A 96 9.39 -9.21 -9.07
C GLN A 96 10.18 -10.52 -8.88
N GLY A 97 11.44 -10.55 -9.36
CA GLY A 97 12.35 -11.69 -9.18
C GLY A 97 12.15 -12.88 -10.13
N ARG A 98 11.27 -12.77 -11.15
CA ARG A 98 11.07 -13.81 -12.19
C ARG A 98 12.15 -13.87 -13.28
N SER A 99 13.28 -13.20 -13.08
CA SER A 99 14.44 -13.21 -13.98
C SER A 99 15.29 -14.48 -13.83
N GLY A 100 14.67 -15.65 -14.07
CA GLY A 100 15.30 -16.96 -14.02
C GLY A 100 14.86 -17.86 -15.18
N ASN A 101 15.47 -17.66 -16.35
CA ASN A 101 15.59 -18.60 -17.48
C ASN A 101 14.35 -19.23 -18.14
N SER A 102 13.13 -18.91 -17.74
CA SER A 102 11.95 -19.41 -18.44
C SER A 102 10.77 -18.51 -18.14
N LEU A 103 10.61 -17.48 -18.95
CA LEU A 103 9.34 -16.95 -19.44
C LEU A 103 9.71 -15.77 -20.34
N ASP A 104 9.49 -15.95 -21.63
CA ASP A 104 9.34 -14.89 -22.63
C ASP A 104 8.10 -14.02 -22.29
N SER A 105 7.97 -13.53 -21.05
CA SER A 105 7.14 -12.36 -20.80
C SER A 105 7.86 -11.23 -21.50
N GLN A 106 7.46 -10.97 -22.75
CA GLN A 106 7.87 -9.79 -23.46
C GLN A 106 7.75 -8.63 -22.46
N PRO A 107 8.84 -7.89 -22.18
CA PRO A 107 8.89 -6.82 -21.17
C PRO A 107 7.87 -5.68 -21.34
N GLN A 108 6.91 -5.83 -22.26
CA GLN A 108 5.92 -4.89 -22.73
C GLN A 108 4.47 -5.34 -22.43
N ASP A 109 4.23 -6.54 -21.89
CA ASP A 109 2.86 -7.00 -21.61
C ASP A 109 2.31 -6.44 -20.29
N CYS A 110 1.84 -5.20 -20.36
CA CYS A 110 1.25 -4.48 -19.24
C CYS A 110 -0.18 -4.92 -18.92
N THR A 111 -0.76 -5.86 -19.68
CA THR A 111 -2.08 -6.43 -19.37
C THR A 111 -2.04 -7.36 -18.14
N LEU A 112 -0.85 -7.83 -17.78
CA LEU A 112 -0.62 -8.72 -16.64
C LEU A 112 -0.43 -7.97 -15.31
N ASP A 113 -0.46 -6.64 -15.30
CA ASP A 113 -0.39 -5.83 -14.06
C ASP A 113 -1.73 -5.79 -13.33
N ASP A 114 -2.83 -5.87 -14.07
CA ASP A 114 -4.17 -5.86 -13.51
C ASP A 114 -4.50 -7.28 -13.01
N VAL A 115 -4.12 -7.56 -11.76
CA VAL A 115 -4.44 -8.83 -11.09
C VAL A 115 -5.91 -8.83 -10.68
N HIS A 116 -6.64 -9.88 -11.04
CA HIS A 116 -8.07 -10.03 -10.76
C HIS A 116 -8.33 -10.96 -9.57
N TYR A 117 -7.47 -11.98 -9.40
CA TYR A 117 -7.65 -12.99 -8.36
C TYR A 117 -6.36 -13.29 -7.59
N TYR A 118 -6.49 -13.47 -6.27
CA TYR A 118 -5.46 -14.09 -5.45
C TYR A 118 -5.77 -15.56 -5.19
N ILE A 119 -4.88 -16.44 -5.64
CA ILE A 119 -4.84 -17.84 -5.20
C ILE A 119 -4.04 -17.90 -3.90
N GLY A 120 -4.76 -17.91 -2.79
CA GLY A 120 -4.21 -17.80 -1.44
C GLY A 120 -3.98 -19.15 -0.78
N ILE A 121 -2.77 -19.34 -0.24
CA ILE A 121 -2.37 -20.51 0.54
C ILE A 121 -2.28 -20.11 2.02
N GLU A 122 -3.07 -20.77 2.87
CA GLU A 122 -3.07 -20.52 4.31
C GLU A 122 -2.70 -21.80 5.06
N LEU A 123 -1.68 -21.72 5.91
CA LEU A 123 -1.22 -22.84 6.73
C LEU A 123 -1.39 -22.49 8.21
N THR A 124 -2.26 -23.24 8.91
CA THR A 124 -2.59 -23.02 10.32
C THR A 124 -2.28 -24.24 11.18
N GLN A 125 -1.75 -24.02 12.38
CA GLN A 125 -1.64 -25.03 13.42
C GLN A 125 -2.95 -25.08 14.22
N LYS A 126 -3.47 -26.29 14.44
CA LYS A 126 -4.67 -26.53 15.24
C LYS A 126 -4.30 -26.79 16.70
N LEU A 127 -5.28 -26.66 17.59
CA LEU A 127 -5.13 -26.90 19.03
C LEU A 127 -4.72 -28.35 19.36
N ASP A 128 -5.11 -29.31 18.50
CA ASP A 128 -4.75 -30.73 18.61
C ASP A 128 -3.31 -31.03 18.14
N GLY A 129 -2.52 -29.99 17.82
CA GLY A 129 -1.15 -30.10 17.32
C GLY A 129 -1.05 -30.53 15.86
N SER A 130 -2.17 -30.84 15.19
CA SER A 130 -2.20 -31.06 13.74
C SER A 130 -2.12 -29.74 12.97
N TYR A 131 -1.85 -29.84 11.68
CA TYR A 131 -1.77 -28.70 10.78
C TYR A 131 -2.84 -28.82 9.71
N SER A 132 -3.27 -27.66 9.20
CA SER A 132 -4.12 -27.61 8.02
C SER A 132 -3.62 -26.61 6.99
N VAL A 133 -3.69 -27.01 5.73
CA VAL A 133 -3.47 -26.15 4.57
C VAL A 133 -4.82 -25.89 3.90
N ASN A 134 -5.14 -24.62 3.67
CA ASN A 134 -6.28 -24.19 2.89
C ASN A 134 -5.77 -23.46 1.64
N VAL A 135 -6.28 -23.84 0.48
CA VAL A 135 -6.09 -23.08 -0.77
C VAL A 135 -7.43 -22.60 -1.26
N ARG A 136 -7.55 -21.29 -1.47
CA ARG A 136 -8.80 -20.62 -1.88
C ARG A 136 -8.45 -19.49 -2.87
N ALA A 137 -9.43 -19.07 -3.67
CA ALA A 137 -9.28 -17.95 -4.59
C ALA A 137 -10.10 -16.77 -4.09
N LEU A 138 -9.46 -15.61 -3.92
CA LEU A 138 -10.07 -14.35 -3.56
C LEU A 138 -10.22 -13.51 -4.83
N ASP A 139 -11.44 -13.08 -5.11
CA ASP A 139 -11.75 -12.09 -6.14
C ASP A 139 -11.40 -10.70 -5.60
N LEU A 140 -10.56 -9.94 -6.31
CA LEU A 140 -10.09 -8.62 -5.85
C LEU A 140 -11.09 -7.50 -6.12
N GLU A 141 -11.95 -7.68 -7.13
CA GLU A 141 -13.03 -6.74 -7.43
C GLU A 141 -14.18 -6.90 -6.43
N ASP A 142 -14.68 -8.14 -6.28
CA ASP A 142 -15.78 -8.47 -5.38
C ASP A 142 -15.36 -8.56 -3.90
N ARG A 143 -14.05 -8.68 -3.63
CA ARG A 143 -13.47 -8.98 -2.30
C ARG A 143 -14.06 -10.21 -1.62
N ASN A 144 -14.42 -11.21 -2.44
CA ASN A 144 -15.10 -12.42 -1.99
C ASN A 144 -14.36 -13.69 -2.41
N TRP A 145 -14.55 -14.75 -1.64
CA TRP A 145 -14.03 -16.07 -2.01
C TRP A 145 -14.81 -16.62 -3.22
N VAL A 146 -14.07 -17.08 -4.22
CA VAL A 146 -14.63 -17.75 -5.40
C VAL A 146 -15.26 -19.06 -4.96
N THR A 147 -16.60 -19.13 -5.06
CA THR A 147 -17.35 -20.34 -4.73
C THR A 147 -16.99 -21.46 -5.71
N GLY A 148 -16.83 -22.68 -5.21
CA GLY A 148 -16.42 -23.82 -6.03
C GLY A 148 -14.91 -23.92 -6.26
N PHE A 149 -14.12 -22.92 -5.83
CA PHE A 149 -12.67 -23.00 -5.82
C PHE A 149 -12.12 -23.17 -4.39
N GLY A 150 -11.65 -24.37 -4.07
CA GLY A 150 -10.76 -24.55 -2.93
C GLY A 150 -10.37 -26.00 -2.67
N LYS A 151 -9.26 -26.17 -1.95
CA LYS A 151 -8.77 -27.46 -1.46
C LYS A 151 -8.29 -27.32 -0.03
N HIS A 152 -8.46 -28.41 0.72
CA HIS A 152 -8.11 -28.49 2.13
C HIS A 152 -7.30 -29.74 2.39
N TRP A 153 -6.30 -29.61 3.25
CA TRP A 153 -5.55 -30.73 3.82
C TRP A 153 -5.48 -30.58 5.33
N LYS A 154 -5.56 -31.71 6.04
CA LYS A 154 -5.31 -31.80 7.48
C LYS A 154 -4.41 -32.99 7.76
N GLY A 155 -3.33 -32.77 8.51
CA GLY A 155 -2.41 -33.85 8.84
C GLY A 155 -1.30 -33.42 9.79
N GLN A 156 -0.30 -34.29 9.91
CA GLN A 156 0.89 -34.03 10.70
C GLN A 156 2.02 -33.64 9.75
N LEU A 157 2.76 -32.59 10.10
CA LEU A 157 3.94 -32.18 9.36
C LEU A 157 5.13 -33.07 9.73
N SER A 158 5.96 -33.39 8.74
CA SER A 158 7.25 -34.04 8.95
C SER A 158 8.19 -33.16 9.79
N THR A 159 9.30 -33.72 10.26
CA THR A 159 10.29 -32.95 11.02
C THR A 159 10.89 -31.79 10.20
N THR A 160 11.17 -32.02 8.91
CA THR A 160 11.69 -30.99 8.01
C THR A 160 10.64 -29.91 7.72
N GLN A 161 9.39 -30.29 7.50
CA GLN A 161 8.28 -29.35 7.30
C GLN A 161 8.02 -28.50 8.56
N ARG A 162 8.10 -29.09 9.76
CA ARG A 162 8.01 -28.34 11.02
C ARG A 162 9.18 -27.39 11.22
N GLN A 163 10.38 -27.76 10.78
CA GLN A 163 11.53 -26.86 10.80
C GLN A 163 11.32 -25.68 9.83
N ALA A 164 10.86 -25.94 8.61
CA ALA A 164 10.54 -24.90 7.62
C ALA A 164 9.41 -23.96 8.11
N MET A 165 8.42 -24.48 8.84
CA MET A 165 7.38 -23.67 9.50
C MET A 165 7.93 -22.66 10.51
N ARG A 166 9.06 -22.96 11.17
CA ARG A 166 9.68 -22.07 12.16
C ARG A 166 10.58 -21.01 11.52
N GLN A 167 10.93 -21.17 10.25
CA GLN A 167 11.80 -20.25 9.54
C GLN A 167 10.96 -19.13 8.94
N SER A 168 10.97 -17.97 9.59
CA SER A 168 10.37 -16.75 9.03
C SER A 168 11.08 -16.36 7.73
N ARG A 169 10.29 -15.98 6.73
CA ARG A 169 10.72 -15.58 5.41
C ARG A 169 9.81 -14.48 4.89
N ILE A 170 10.42 -13.54 4.18
CA ILE A 170 9.72 -12.50 3.44
C ILE A 170 9.18 -13.12 2.14
N ASP A 171 8.01 -12.66 1.74
CA ASP A 171 7.42 -12.98 0.46
C ASP A 171 7.88 -11.95 -0.59
N GLU A 172 8.82 -12.36 -1.45
CA GLU A 172 9.40 -11.52 -2.52
C GLU A 172 8.38 -11.09 -3.59
N THR A 173 7.18 -11.68 -3.62
CA THR A 173 6.07 -11.20 -4.47
C THR A 173 5.73 -9.74 -4.17
N PHE A 174 5.93 -9.30 -2.93
CA PHE A 174 5.66 -7.93 -2.48
C PHE A 174 6.90 -7.03 -2.53
N LEU A 175 8.02 -7.49 -3.11
CA LEU A 175 9.25 -6.71 -3.18
C LEU A 175 9.03 -5.35 -3.84
N GLY A 176 9.43 -4.30 -3.13
CA GLY A 176 9.18 -2.89 -3.48
C GLY A 176 8.08 -2.24 -2.64
N ALA A 177 7.27 -3.01 -1.90
CA ALA A 177 6.31 -2.50 -0.92
C ALA A 177 7.00 -2.02 0.37
N ARG A 178 6.29 -1.23 1.18
CA ARG A 178 6.85 -0.63 2.42
C ARG A 178 7.34 -1.67 3.42
N ASP A 179 6.62 -2.78 3.52
CA ASP A 179 6.91 -3.92 4.39
C ASP A 179 7.91 -4.92 3.79
N VAL A 180 8.12 -4.86 2.48
CA VAL A 180 9.13 -5.63 1.75
C VAL A 180 9.97 -4.72 0.85
N PRO A 181 10.78 -3.82 1.43
CA PRO A 181 11.60 -2.90 0.65
C PRO A 181 12.73 -3.65 -0.07
N PHE A 182 13.18 -3.09 -1.19
CA PHE A 182 14.45 -3.46 -1.80
C PHE A 182 15.61 -3.21 -0.85
N THR A 183 16.75 -3.85 -1.12
CA THR A 183 18.03 -3.55 -0.47
C THR A 183 19.01 -3.02 -1.51
N LEU A 184 20.12 -2.41 -1.07
CA LEU A 184 21.21 -2.03 -1.98
C LEU A 184 21.78 -3.19 -2.81
N ALA A 185 21.62 -4.43 -2.36
CA ALA A 185 22.05 -5.62 -3.12
C ALA A 185 21.09 -5.97 -4.27
N GLN A 186 19.94 -5.30 -4.36
CA GLN A 186 18.85 -5.58 -5.29
C GLN A 186 18.53 -4.36 -6.17
N THR A 187 19.52 -3.49 -6.40
CA THR A 187 19.38 -2.27 -7.22
C THR A 187 19.00 -2.60 -8.67
N ASP A 188 19.45 -3.74 -9.20
CA ASP A 188 19.05 -4.27 -10.49
C ASP A 188 17.57 -4.63 -10.56
N LEU A 189 17.04 -5.29 -9.52
CA LEU A 189 15.63 -5.62 -9.39
C LEU A 189 14.77 -4.35 -9.21
N LEU A 190 15.24 -3.39 -8.40
CA LEU A 190 14.62 -2.08 -8.25
C LEU A 190 14.53 -1.37 -9.60
N ALA A 191 15.62 -1.36 -10.38
CA ALA A 191 15.64 -0.72 -11.69
C ALA A 191 14.66 -1.37 -12.67
N ALA A 192 14.62 -2.71 -12.70
CA ALA A 192 13.66 -3.45 -13.54
C ALA A 192 12.21 -3.21 -13.11
N HIS A 193 11.95 -3.10 -11.80
CA HIS A 193 10.63 -2.81 -11.24
C HIS A 193 10.11 -1.44 -11.69
N LEU A 194 10.90 -0.40 -11.47
CA LEU A 194 10.52 0.98 -11.79
C LEU A 194 10.36 1.18 -13.29
N ALA A 195 11.24 0.58 -14.09
CA ALA A 195 11.13 0.63 -15.54
C ALA A 195 9.85 -0.04 -16.06
N HIS A 196 9.44 -1.17 -15.46
CA HIS A 196 8.19 -1.85 -15.80
C HIS A 196 6.97 -0.97 -15.47
N GLN A 197 6.87 -0.49 -14.23
CA GLN A 197 5.76 0.38 -13.80
C GLN A 197 5.63 1.62 -14.70
N LEU A 198 6.74 2.25 -15.02
CA LEU A 198 6.75 3.45 -15.86
C LEU A 198 6.37 3.11 -17.31
N THR A 199 6.87 1.99 -17.87
CA THR A 199 6.48 1.51 -19.21
C THR A 199 4.97 1.29 -19.29
N CYS A 200 4.38 0.64 -18.29
CA CYS A 200 2.94 0.38 -18.28
C CYS A 200 2.11 1.63 -18.08
N THR A 201 2.63 2.61 -17.34
CA THR A 201 1.99 3.92 -17.23
C THR A 201 2.03 4.68 -18.56
N MET A 202 3.16 4.62 -19.29
CA MET A 202 3.32 5.24 -20.61
C MET A 202 2.38 4.61 -21.64
N GLN A 203 2.31 3.28 -21.72
CA GLN A 203 1.43 2.58 -22.67
C GLN A 203 -0.07 2.86 -22.44
N LYS A 204 -0.47 3.11 -21.19
CA LYS A 204 -1.87 3.46 -20.85
C LYS A 204 -2.23 4.90 -21.29
N ARG A 205 -1.26 5.73 -21.70
CA ARG A 205 -1.50 7.10 -22.18
C ARG A 205 -1.44 7.17 -23.72
N VAL A 206 -2.21 8.11 -24.29
CA VAL A 206 -2.27 8.40 -25.74
C VAL A 206 -1.32 9.56 -26.11
N SER A 207 -0.29 9.80 -25.31
CA SER A 207 0.66 10.91 -25.54
C SER A 207 1.70 10.55 -26.60
N ASP A 208 2.30 11.57 -27.20
CA ASP A 208 3.40 11.43 -28.15
C ASP A 208 4.65 10.74 -27.55
N GLU A 209 5.59 10.40 -28.43
CA GLU A 209 6.81 9.67 -28.09
C GLU A 209 7.69 10.47 -27.09
N TYR A 210 8.07 9.82 -25.99
CA TYR A 210 8.98 10.38 -25.00
C TYR A 210 10.43 10.31 -25.51
N VAL A 211 11.06 11.46 -25.78
CA VAL A 211 12.49 11.58 -26.11
C VAL A 211 13.19 12.23 -24.92
N VAL A 212 13.94 11.44 -24.16
CA VAL A 212 14.29 11.76 -22.78
C VAL A 212 15.79 11.91 -22.59
N ALA A 213 16.19 12.98 -21.91
CA ALA A 213 17.52 13.11 -21.31
C ALA A 213 17.51 12.45 -19.91
N ALA A 214 18.46 11.59 -19.61
CA ALA A 214 18.61 11.04 -18.27
C ALA A 214 19.44 11.99 -17.40
N ASP A 215 18.87 12.46 -16.29
CA ASP A 215 19.61 13.16 -15.26
C ASP A 215 20.39 12.15 -14.41
N LEU A 216 21.69 12.05 -14.70
CA LEU A 216 22.62 11.16 -14.01
C LEU A 216 23.19 11.77 -12.72
N GLN A 217 22.77 12.99 -12.32
CA GLN A 217 23.17 13.57 -11.04
C GLN A 217 22.39 12.94 -9.88
N GLU A 218 22.87 11.79 -9.41
CA GLU A 218 22.37 11.18 -8.20
C GLU A 218 23.06 11.76 -6.94
N PRO A 219 22.35 11.95 -5.83
CA PRO A 219 22.97 12.40 -4.58
C PRO A 219 24.02 11.38 -4.12
N THR A 220 25.27 11.85 -4.05
CA THR A 220 26.52 11.09 -3.81
C THR A 220 26.57 10.31 -2.50
N ALA A 221 25.57 10.48 -1.62
CA ALA A 221 25.51 9.86 -0.29
C ALA A 221 24.59 8.62 -0.21
N SER A 222 23.90 8.22 -1.28
CA SER A 222 22.82 7.21 -1.21
C SER A 222 23.25 5.76 -1.48
N GLY A 223 24.44 5.52 -2.06
CA GLY A 223 24.85 4.19 -2.52
C GLY A 223 24.06 3.67 -3.72
N LEU A 224 23.20 4.51 -4.32
CA LEU A 224 22.36 4.19 -5.48
C LEU A 224 22.99 4.59 -6.81
N HIS A 225 24.31 4.76 -6.84
CA HIS A 225 25.03 5.20 -8.02
C HIS A 225 24.73 4.32 -9.24
N GLY A 226 24.29 4.94 -10.34
CA GLY A 226 23.98 4.26 -11.61
C GLY A 226 22.58 3.64 -11.65
N THR A 227 21.72 3.91 -10.66
CA THR A 227 20.33 3.39 -10.66
C THR A 227 19.52 4.01 -11.80
N VAL A 228 19.59 5.33 -11.99
CA VAL A 228 18.92 6.02 -13.11
C VAL A 228 19.43 5.51 -14.46
N GLU A 229 20.73 5.23 -14.59
CA GLU A 229 21.31 4.69 -15.81
C GLU A 229 20.76 3.28 -16.12
N LEU A 230 20.74 2.39 -15.12
CA LEU A 230 20.16 1.05 -15.24
C LEU A 230 18.68 1.09 -15.60
N ILE A 231 17.92 2.00 -15.00
CA ILE A 231 16.51 2.22 -15.30
C ILE A 231 16.34 2.71 -16.75
N SER A 232 17.13 3.70 -17.17
CA SER A 232 17.10 4.26 -18.53
C SER A 232 17.32 3.18 -19.57
N ASN A 233 18.33 2.33 -19.36
CA ASN A 233 18.63 1.20 -20.23
C ASN A 233 17.48 0.18 -20.28
N ASN A 234 16.85 -0.08 -19.13
CA ASN A 234 15.68 -0.95 -19.05
C ASN A 234 14.47 -0.40 -19.80
N LEU A 235 14.23 0.92 -19.76
CA LEU A 235 13.15 1.60 -20.47
C LEU A 235 13.39 1.64 -21.98
N ALA A 236 14.62 1.94 -22.41
CA ALA A 236 15.01 1.90 -23.81
C ALA A 236 14.89 0.50 -24.42
N ASN A 237 15.31 -0.55 -23.69
CA ASN A 237 15.15 -1.93 -24.12
C ASN A 237 13.68 -2.35 -24.24
N ARG A 238 12.79 -1.71 -23.48
CA ARG A 238 11.33 -1.88 -23.57
C ARG A 238 10.68 -1.02 -24.66
N GLN A 239 11.44 -0.19 -25.37
CA GLN A 239 10.94 0.80 -26.34
C GLN A 239 9.89 1.74 -25.73
N ALA A 240 9.98 1.98 -24.42
CA ALA A 240 9.06 2.87 -23.72
C ALA A 240 9.37 4.36 -23.97
N LEU A 241 10.64 4.66 -24.30
CA LEU A 241 11.15 5.99 -24.61
C LEU A 241 12.38 5.89 -25.53
N ILE A 242 12.75 7.02 -26.12
CA ILE A 242 14.03 7.21 -26.82
C ILE A 242 14.99 7.98 -25.90
N LEU A 243 16.17 7.44 -25.66
CA LEU A 243 17.25 8.16 -24.97
C LEU A 243 17.99 9.08 -25.94
N SER A 244 18.18 10.34 -25.57
CA SER A 244 18.94 11.32 -26.36
C SER A 244 19.82 12.19 -25.45
N ASN A 245 21.06 12.43 -25.88
CA ASN A 245 21.97 13.40 -25.24
C ASN A 245 21.92 14.77 -25.93
N ASP A 246 21.11 14.92 -26.97
CA ASP A 246 20.89 16.18 -27.69
C ASP A 246 19.74 16.94 -27.04
N GLU A 247 20.07 17.99 -26.27
CA GLU A 247 19.12 18.85 -25.56
C GLU A 247 18.06 19.47 -26.48
N THR A 248 18.37 19.65 -27.78
CA THR A 248 17.42 20.23 -28.74
C THR A 248 16.37 19.23 -29.24
N ARG A 249 16.57 17.94 -28.98
CA ARG A 249 15.67 16.85 -29.38
C ARG A 249 14.88 16.26 -28.22
N THR A 250 15.23 16.60 -26.99
CA THR A 250 14.61 16.06 -25.78
C THR A 250 13.37 16.86 -25.43
N ASN A 251 12.26 16.18 -25.15
CA ASN A 251 11.01 16.78 -24.69
C ASN A 251 10.74 16.48 -23.20
N ALA A 252 11.57 15.65 -22.56
CA ALA A 252 11.45 15.36 -21.14
C ALA A 252 12.80 14.98 -20.50
N VAL A 253 12.83 14.99 -19.17
CA VAL A 253 13.97 14.61 -18.33
C VAL A 253 13.58 13.47 -17.40
N LEU A 254 14.37 12.40 -17.37
CA LEU A 254 14.24 11.30 -16.41
C LEU A 254 15.14 11.57 -15.21
N SER A 255 14.59 11.62 -14.01
CA SER A 255 15.35 11.83 -12.78
C SER A 255 14.97 10.81 -11.70
N GLY A 256 15.95 10.46 -10.87
CA GLY A 256 15.78 9.52 -9.76
C GLY A 256 16.08 10.19 -8.42
N LYS A 257 15.23 9.96 -7.41
CA LYS A 257 15.40 10.57 -6.08
C LYS A 257 15.01 9.62 -4.97
N ALA A 258 15.92 9.40 -4.02
CA ALA A 258 15.64 8.68 -2.78
C ALA A 258 15.15 9.63 -1.69
N HIS A 259 13.99 9.33 -1.10
CA HIS A 259 13.38 10.07 -0.01
C HIS A 259 13.38 9.22 1.27
N GLN A 260 14.00 9.70 2.35
CA GLN A 260 14.01 8.98 3.62
C GLN A 260 12.61 8.99 4.26
N ILE A 261 12.10 7.82 4.62
CA ILE A 261 10.79 7.63 5.25
C ILE A 261 10.94 7.44 6.75
N ASP A 262 11.78 6.47 7.17
CA ASP A 262 12.04 6.20 8.60
C ASP A 262 13.37 5.45 8.77
N GLY A 263 14.32 6.03 9.51
CA GLY A 263 15.61 5.41 9.77
C GLY A 263 16.36 5.04 8.48
N VAL A 264 16.47 3.74 8.21
CA VAL A 264 17.15 3.20 7.01
C VAL A 264 16.18 2.98 5.84
N LEU A 265 14.88 3.20 6.02
CA LEU A 265 13.87 3.02 4.98
C LEU A 265 13.73 4.30 4.14
N PHE A 266 13.82 4.14 2.84
CA PHE A 266 13.64 5.18 1.83
C PHE A 266 12.58 4.76 0.82
N GLN A 267 11.97 5.73 0.15
CA GLN A 267 11.22 5.51 -1.08
C GLN A 267 12.03 6.11 -2.23
N TYR A 268 12.34 5.31 -3.24
CA TYR A 268 13.00 5.78 -4.46
C TYR A 268 11.95 6.12 -5.50
N TRP A 269 12.03 7.34 -6.01
CA TRP A 269 11.12 7.91 -6.99
C TRP A 269 11.87 8.03 -8.31
N LEU A 270 11.22 7.58 -9.38
CA LEU A 270 11.65 7.79 -10.74
C LEU A 270 10.60 8.65 -11.43
N THR A 271 11.02 9.81 -11.96
CA THR A 271 10.10 10.77 -12.57
C THR A 271 10.57 11.14 -13.98
N VAL A 272 9.64 11.15 -14.92
CA VAL A 272 9.79 11.76 -16.24
C VAL A 272 9.06 13.10 -16.22
N THR A 273 9.79 14.19 -16.34
CA THR A 273 9.25 15.56 -16.31
C THR A 273 9.38 16.19 -17.70
N PRO A 274 8.30 16.71 -18.31
CA PRO A 274 8.39 17.48 -19.56
C PRO A 274 9.34 18.67 -19.41
N GLN A 275 10.06 19.02 -20.47
CA GLN A 275 10.92 20.20 -20.44
C GLN A 275 10.13 21.50 -20.54
N ASN A 276 9.05 21.52 -21.33
CA ASN A 276 8.18 22.67 -21.49
C ASN A 276 6.72 22.32 -21.16
N GLU A 277 5.96 23.27 -20.64
CA GLU A 277 4.53 23.11 -20.35
C GLU A 277 3.67 22.91 -21.62
N ASP A 278 4.19 23.31 -22.78
CA ASP A 278 3.55 23.18 -24.09
C ASP A 278 3.88 21.85 -24.81
N ASP A 279 4.73 21.00 -24.25
CA ASP A 279 5.05 19.71 -24.85
C ASP A 279 3.84 18.75 -24.69
N ASP A 280 3.49 17.99 -25.73
CA ASP A 280 2.37 17.02 -25.75
C ASP A 280 2.59 15.78 -24.84
N VAL A 281 3.62 15.82 -23.98
CA VAL A 281 3.98 14.77 -23.03
C VAL A 281 3.66 15.20 -21.60
N THR A 282 3.21 14.25 -20.79
CA THR A 282 2.81 14.51 -19.40
C THR A 282 3.84 13.99 -18.41
N ALA A 283 3.91 14.61 -17.23
CA ALA A 283 4.75 14.12 -16.15
C ALA A 283 4.28 12.74 -15.65
N LEU A 284 5.23 11.82 -15.47
CA LEU A 284 5.00 10.45 -15.03
C LEU A 284 5.94 10.11 -13.89
N SER A 285 5.47 9.30 -12.93
CA SER A 285 6.30 8.82 -11.84
C SER A 285 6.03 7.36 -11.50
N ALA A 286 7.08 6.68 -11.04
CA ALA A 286 7.03 5.35 -10.45
C ALA A 286 7.82 5.37 -9.12
N SER A 287 7.45 4.52 -8.16
CA SER A 287 8.15 4.50 -6.87
C SER A 287 8.18 3.13 -6.23
N ALA A 288 9.23 2.87 -5.45
CA ALA A 288 9.38 1.67 -4.66
C ALA A 288 10.15 1.95 -3.36
N TYR A 289 9.94 1.14 -2.34
CA TYR A 289 10.67 1.27 -1.08
C TYR A 289 12.02 0.55 -1.14
N ILE A 290 13.06 1.14 -0.57
CA ILE A 290 14.42 0.61 -0.49
C ILE A 290 15.03 0.90 0.89
N VAL A 291 15.79 -0.04 1.43
CA VAL A 291 16.59 0.14 2.63
C VAL A 291 18.00 0.58 2.25
N LEU A 292 18.39 1.76 2.70
CA LEU A 292 19.74 2.31 2.55
C LEU A 292 20.42 2.35 3.93
N PRO A 293 21.66 1.85 4.06
CA PRO A 293 22.39 1.94 5.30
C PRO A 293 22.57 3.41 5.69
N ALA A 294 22.43 3.71 6.98
CA ALA A 294 22.72 5.04 7.49
C ALA A 294 24.16 5.40 7.09
N THR A 295 24.34 6.48 6.34
CA THR A 295 25.66 7.01 6.04
C THR A 295 26.38 7.25 7.36
N GLN A 296 27.42 6.46 7.64
CA GLN A 296 28.40 6.81 8.65
C GLN A 296 29.05 8.11 8.19
N SER A 297 28.52 9.24 8.64
CA SER A 297 29.26 10.50 8.60
C SER A 297 30.60 10.23 9.27
N ALA A 298 31.67 10.48 8.52
CA ALA A 298 33.06 10.21 8.89
C ALA A 298 33.40 10.76 10.29
N HIS A 299 33.25 9.93 11.32
CA HIS A 299 33.89 10.09 12.61
C HIS A 299 35.35 9.71 12.43
N LEU A 300 36.19 10.63 11.93
CA LEU A 300 37.66 10.64 12.04
C LEU A 300 38.23 11.89 11.37
N ALA A 301 38.05 13.07 11.98
CA ALA A 301 39.00 14.18 11.84
C ALA A 301 38.80 15.24 12.95
N ASN A 302 39.78 15.25 13.86
CA ASN A 302 40.26 16.37 14.66
C ASN A 302 39.45 16.85 15.88
N SER A 303 39.81 16.24 17.02
CA SER A 303 39.95 16.91 18.30
C SER A 303 40.95 18.08 18.21
N LYS A 304 40.49 19.32 18.42
CA LYS A 304 41.24 20.42 19.06
C LYS A 304 40.29 21.57 19.42
N THR A 305 40.05 21.68 20.73
CA THR A 305 39.80 22.87 21.58
C THR A 305 39.25 24.18 20.98
N SER A 306 38.05 24.58 21.46
CA SER A 306 37.33 25.88 21.58
C SER A 306 38.04 27.23 21.25
N PRO A 307 37.30 28.36 20.99
CA PRO A 307 35.94 28.70 21.48
C PRO A 307 34.94 29.39 20.51
N ALA A 308 33.66 29.31 20.90
CA ALA A 308 32.50 30.16 20.58
C ALA A 308 32.56 31.12 19.37
N THR A 309 31.74 30.88 18.34
CA THR A 309 30.89 31.91 17.71
C THR A 309 29.76 31.28 16.86
N THR A 310 28.54 31.79 17.08
CA THR A 310 27.36 31.83 16.18
C THR A 310 26.74 30.50 15.71
N GLN A 311 25.59 30.20 16.29
CA GLN A 311 24.55 29.32 15.75
C GLN A 311 24.26 29.68 14.27
N ALA A 312 24.42 28.71 13.37
CA ALA A 312 23.78 28.72 12.06
C ALA A 312 22.76 27.58 12.04
N ALA A 313 21.52 27.94 11.69
CA ALA A 313 20.31 27.17 11.86
C ALA A 313 20.31 25.83 11.12
N THR A 314 19.81 24.80 11.81
CA THR A 314 19.24 23.59 11.19
C THR A 314 18.16 24.04 10.22
N VAL A 315 18.32 23.78 8.92
CA VAL A 315 17.26 24.03 7.94
C VAL A 315 16.15 23.03 8.21
N MET A 316 15.12 23.49 8.94
CA MET A 316 13.85 22.79 9.10
C MET A 316 13.20 22.60 7.72
N PRO A 317 12.45 21.51 7.49
CA PRO A 317 11.57 21.42 6.31
C PRO A 317 10.63 22.63 6.31
N ALA A 318 10.41 23.24 5.15
CA ALA A 318 9.65 24.47 5.00
C ALA A 318 8.18 24.26 5.43
N SER A 319 7.87 24.49 6.70
CA SER A 319 6.51 24.58 7.20
C SER A 319 5.95 25.96 6.87
N ILE A 320 4.69 26.01 6.45
CA ILE A 320 3.98 27.27 6.29
C ILE A 320 3.26 27.55 7.60
N SER A 321 3.60 28.67 8.24
CA SER A 321 2.99 29.08 9.50
C SER A 321 1.60 29.64 9.24
N ILE A 322 0.58 28.87 9.61
CA ILE A 322 -0.82 29.31 9.60
C ILE A 322 -1.20 29.68 11.03
N PRO A 323 -1.66 30.93 11.29
CA PRO A 323 -1.89 31.40 12.65
C PRO A 323 -2.99 30.61 13.36
N ASN A 324 -2.97 30.70 14.70
CA ASN A 324 -3.94 30.08 15.61
C ASN A 324 -3.95 28.57 15.65
N ALA A 325 -2.82 27.92 15.35
CA ALA A 325 -2.65 26.51 15.65
C ALA A 325 -2.94 26.27 17.15
N GLY A 326 -4.02 25.57 17.42
CA GLY A 326 -4.29 24.99 18.73
C GLY A 326 -4.68 25.92 19.89
N LYS A 327 -5.38 27.04 19.64
CA LYS A 327 -5.72 28.04 20.67
C LYS A 327 -6.95 27.73 21.54
N ASP A 328 -7.65 26.63 21.30
CA ASP A 328 -8.89 26.19 21.98
C ASP A 328 -9.99 27.25 21.95
N SER A 329 -9.92 28.18 21.00
CA SER A 329 -10.74 29.39 21.01
C SER A 329 -12.10 29.15 20.38
N LEU A 330 -12.15 28.39 19.27
CA LEU A 330 -13.40 28.06 18.57
C LEU A 330 -13.76 26.59 18.67
N ILE A 331 -12.76 25.70 18.77
CA ILE A 331 -12.95 24.26 18.99
C ILE A 331 -11.92 23.69 19.95
N ASN A 332 -12.32 22.63 20.66
CA ASN A 332 -11.41 21.81 21.45
C ASN A 332 -10.47 20.98 20.58
N SER A 333 -9.55 20.25 21.21
CA SER A 333 -8.70 19.27 20.55
C SER A 333 -9.49 18.31 19.65
N LEU A 334 -8.90 17.99 18.50
CA LEU A 334 -9.44 17.04 17.55
C LEU A 334 -9.07 15.62 18.00
N GLN A 335 -10.02 14.69 17.94
CA GLN A 335 -9.86 13.33 18.42
C GLN A 335 -10.32 12.30 17.39
N LEU A 336 -9.71 11.12 17.44
CA LEU A 336 -10.15 9.94 16.70
C LEU A 336 -10.86 8.97 17.62
N SER A 337 -12.06 8.55 17.22
CA SER A 337 -12.85 7.58 17.97
C SER A 337 -13.53 6.57 17.06
N SER A 338 -13.90 5.42 17.63
CA SER A 338 -14.70 4.42 16.92
C SER A 338 -16.16 4.88 16.86
N PRO A 339 -16.89 4.65 15.75
CA PRO A 339 -18.30 4.99 15.66
C PRO A 339 -19.11 4.18 16.70
N ALA A 340 -20.11 4.79 17.34
CA ALA A 340 -20.96 4.07 18.29
C ALA A 340 -21.90 3.08 17.59
N SER A 341 -22.21 3.34 16.32
CA SER A 341 -22.96 2.46 15.44
C SER A 341 -22.45 2.55 14.00
N LEU A 342 -22.54 1.45 13.23
CA LEU A 342 -22.19 1.49 11.81
C LEU A 342 -23.03 2.54 11.05
N SER A 343 -24.27 2.82 11.48
CA SER A 343 -25.09 3.88 10.90
C SER A 343 -24.46 5.27 10.91
N GLU A 344 -23.53 5.57 11.83
CA GLU A 344 -22.79 6.84 11.83
C GLU A 344 -21.78 6.94 10.67
N CYS A 345 -21.40 5.81 10.09
CA CYS A 345 -20.60 5.75 8.87
C CYS A 345 -21.42 6.05 7.61
N LYS A 346 -22.74 6.25 7.72
CA LYS A 346 -23.58 6.77 6.62
C LYS A 346 -23.23 8.24 6.38
N GLY A 347 -22.16 8.43 5.63
CA GLY A 347 -21.63 9.75 5.27
C GLY A 347 -20.16 9.78 4.86
N GLY A 348 -19.40 8.71 5.10
CA GLY A 348 -17.99 8.55 4.70
C GLY A 348 -17.77 8.01 3.28
N GLY A 349 -18.80 8.11 2.42
CA GLY A 349 -18.71 7.83 0.99
C GLY A 349 -19.84 6.97 0.46
N VAL A 350 -20.87 7.61 -0.12
CA VAL A 350 -21.63 7.11 -1.28
C VAL A 350 -22.31 8.31 -1.96
N ALA A 351 -21.86 8.64 -3.17
CA ALA A 351 -22.75 9.05 -4.24
C ALA A 351 -22.38 8.23 -5.48
N ILE A 352 -22.79 6.97 -5.50
CA ILE A 352 -22.90 6.24 -6.77
C ILE A 352 -24.39 6.26 -7.09
N ARG A 353 -24.78 7.00 -8.13
CA ARG A 353 -26.08 6.86 -8.77
C ARG A 353 -26.04 5.62 -9.65
N GLU A 354 -26.04 4.43 -9.05
CA GLU A 354 -26.46 3.21 -9.73
C GLU A 354 -27.32 2.37 -8.78
N ALA A 355 -28.31 1.70 -9.37
CA ALA A 355 -29.53 1.24 -8.75
C ALA A 355 -29.34 0.11 -7.71
N THR A 356 -30.06 0.26 -6.60
CA THR A 356 -30.75 -0.77 -5.80
C THR A 356 -30.09 -2.15 -5.70
N TYR A 357 -29.46 -2.45 -4.55
CA TYR A 357 -29.81 -3.53 -3.58
C TYR A 357 -28.60 -3.75 -2.64
N MET A 358 -28.86 -3.72 -1.33
CA MET A 358 -27.95 -3.86 -0.18
C MET A 358 -27.27 -2.58 0.34
N THR A 359 -27.64 -2.25 1.58
CA THR A 359 -27.11 -1.17 2.42
C THR A 359 -25.66 -1.45 2.83
N GLY A 360 -24.69 -1.18 1.95
CA GLY A 360 -23.25 -1.37 2.19
C GLY A 360 -22.64 -0.28 3.07
N VAL A 361 -22.88 -0.34 4.38
CA VAL A 361 -22.25 0.56 5.35
C VAL A 361 -20.82 0.07 5.64
N ARG A 362 -19.81 0.74 5.06
CA ARG A 362 -18.40 0.41 5.30
C ARG A 362 -17.99 0.85 6.73
N PRO A 363 -17.13 0.09 7.43
CA PRO A 363 -16.58 0.53 8.70
C PRO A 363 -15.75 1.80 8.50
N CYS A 364 -15.90 2.76 9.41
CA CYS A 364 -15.25 4.07 9.39
C CYS A 364 -14.65 4.39 10.76
N SER A 365 -13.86 5.46 10.84
CA SER A 365 -13.47 6.10 12.09
C SER A 365 -14.10 7.49 12.18
N MET A 366 -14.22 8.07 13.38
CA MET A 366 -14.83 9.39 13.57
C MET A 366 -13.77 10.42 13.97
N LEU A 367 -13.73 11.53 13.25
CA LEU A 367 -13.08 12.76 13.70
C LEU A 367 -14.06 13.54 14.58
N GLN A 368 -13.66 13.80 15.82
CA GLN A 368 -14.51 14.44 16.82
C GLN A 368 -13.85 15.66 17.43
N THR A 369 -14.63 16.73 17.57
CA THR A 369 -14.26 17.91 18.37
C THR A 369 -15.52 18.59 18.90
N ARG A 370 -15.38 19.40 19.95
CA ARG A 370 -16.48 20.18 20.52
C ARG A 370 -16.28 21.65 20.17
N ALA A 371 -17.36 22.31 19.73
CA ALA A 371 -17.34 23.73 19.44
C ALA A 371 -17.44 24.56 20.74
N ASN A 372 -16.60 25.58 20.87
CA ASN A 372 -16.63 26.55 21.96
C ASN A 372 -17.44 27.79 21.57
N ALA A 373 -17.64 28.03 20.26
CA ALA A 373 -18.45 29.09 19.70
C ALA A 373 -19.25 28.59 18.50
N ASP A 374 -20.33 29.29 18.15
CA ASP A 374 -21.06 29.03 16.90
C ASP A 374 -20.11 29.17 15.72
N SER A 375 -19.96 28.10 14.95
CA SER A 375 -18.88 27.97 13.98
C SER A 375 -19.28 27.17 12.76
N ILE A 376 -18.51 27.36 11.68
CA ILE A 376 -18.53 26.58 10.46
C ILE A 376 -17.21 25.81 10.38
N VAL A 377 -17.28 24.49 10.24
CA VAL A 377 -16.13 23.59 10.24
C VAL A 377 -15.96 22.91 8.89
N PHE A 378 -14.73 22.88 8.42
CA PHE A 378 -14.28 22.21 7.21
C PHE A 378 -13.24 21.16 7.57
N PHE A 379 -13.32 19.99 6.93
CA PHE A 379 -12.39 18.88 7.16
C PHE A 379 -11.52 18.65 5.93
N LEU A 380 -10.22 18.60 6.15
CA LEU A 380 -9.22 18.29 5.14
C LEU A 380 -8.39 17.09 5.62
N GLU A 381 -7.75 16.44 4.67
CA GLU A 381 -6.79 15.39 4.94
C GLU A 381 -5.57 15.64 4.08
N HIS A 382 -4.42 15.71 4.72
CA HIS A 382 -3.16 15.59 4.03
C HIS A 382 -2.77 14.12 4.07
N GLN A 383 -2.98 13.47 2.93
CA GLN A 383 -2.70 12.06 2.73
C GLN A 383 -1.18 11.90 2.66
N ALA A 384 -0.61 11.00 3.45
CA ALA A 384 0.83 10.76 3.45
C ALA A 384 1.27 10.40 2.01
N ASN A 385 2.09 11.26 1.40
CA ASN A 385 2.61 11.11 0.04
C ASN A 385 1.55 11.14 -1.08
N HIS A 386 0.34 11.62 -0.81
CA HIS A 386 -0.72 11.77 -1.81
C HIS A 386 -1.39 13.15 -1.77
N GLY A 387 -0.78 14.11 -1.05
CA GLY A 387 -1.16 15.51 -1.08
C GLY A 387 -2.37 15.87 -0.23
N LEU A 388 -2.67 17.17 -0.25
CA LEU A 388 -3.79 17.73 0.49
C LEU A 388 -5.08 17.61 -0.31
N VAL A 389 -6.10 17.02 0.31
CA VAL A 389 -7.45 16.88 -0.24
C VAL A 389 -8.48 17.47 0.73
N ARG A 390 -9.63 17.87 0.20
CA ARG A 390 -10.80 18.18 1.03
C ARG A 390 -11.71 16.97 1.18
N LEU A 391 -12.25 16.79 2.37
CA LEU A 391 -13.14 15.67 2.67
C LEU A 391 -14.59 16.01 2.31
N ALA A 392 -15.19 15.17 1.48
CA ALA A 392 -16.60 15.31 1.12
C ALA A 392 -17.51 14.81 2.24
N GLY A 393 -18.72 15.38 2.33
CA GLY A 393 -19.78 14.75 3.11
C GLY A 393 -20.51 13.64 2.37
N SER A 394 -21.59 13.16 2.99
CA SER A 394 -22.46 12.09 2.50
C SER A 394 -22.92 12.19 1.05
N GLU A 395 -23.01 13.41 0.51
CA GLU A 395 -23.55 13.65 -0.83
C GLU A 395 -22.47 13.84 -1.92
N CYS A 396 -21.17 13.80 -1.57
CA CYS A 396 -20.06 13.97 -2.52
C CYS A 396 -20.28 15.15 -3.49
N ARG A 397 -20.68 16.32 -2.98
CA ARG A 397 -20.92 17.50 -3.81
C ARG A 397 -19.60 18.13 -4.23
N ASP A 398 -19.58 18.70 -5.44
CA ASP A 398 -18.41 19.41 -5.97
C ASP A 398 -17.99 20.61 -5.10
N ARG A 399 -18.91 21.18 -4.31
CA ARG A 399 -18.59 22.28 -3.37
C ARG A 399 -18.24 21.77 -1.99
N THR A 400 -17.30 22.45 -1.35
CA THR A 400 -16.83 22.18 0.01
C THR A 400 -18.00 22.18 0.99
N LYS A 401 -18.11 21.09 1.76
CA LYS A 401 -19.18 20.95 2.76
C LYS A 401 -18.87 21.80 3.98
N ALA A 402 -19.73 22.78 4.24
CA ALA A 402 -19.76 23.52 5.48
C ALA A 402 -20.52 22.73 6.56
N ASN A 403 -19.86 22.43 7.69
CA ASN A 403 -20.51 21.81 8.85
C ASN A 403 -20.80 22.90 9.87
N ILE A 404 -22.08 23.23 10.05
CA ILE A 404 -22.51 24.26 11.00
C ILE A 404 -22.67 23.59 12.36
N VAL A 405 -22.00 24.12 13.38
CA VAL A 405 -22.01 23.59 14.76
C VAL A 405 -22.23 24.73 15.75
N ARG A 406 -23.07 24.51 16.76
CA ARG A 406 -23.33 25.51 17.82
C ARG A 406 -22.38 25.36 18.98
N SER A 407 -22.20 26.44 19.75
CA SER A 407 -21.41 26.40 20.99
C SER A 407 -21.89 25.26 21.92
N GLY A 408 -20.94 24.46 22.40
CA GLY A 408 -21.17 23.29 23.25
C GLY A 408 -21.50 22.00 22.51
N GLU A 409 -21.78 22.04 21.20
CA GLU A 409 -22.16 20.86 20.41
C GLU A 409 -20.93 20.01 20.04
N LEU A 410 -21.12 18.68 20.04
CA LEU A 410 -20.10 17.73 19.59
C LEU A 410 -20.23 17.56 18.07
N LEU A 411 -19.20 17.95 17.33
CA LEU A 411 -19.08 17.68 15.91
C LEU A 411 -18.42 16.32 15.72
N SER A 412 -19.04 15.47 14.89
CA SER A 412 -18.56 14.13 14.56
C SER A 412 -18.58 13.96 13.05
N PHE A 413 -17.43 13.68 12.44
CA PHE A 413 -17.28 13.54 11.00
C PHE A 413 -16.69 12.16 10.64
N PRO A 414 -17.37 11.37 9.79
CA PRO A 414 -16.88 10.06 9.41
C PRO A 414 -15.72 10.16 8.41
N ILE A 415 -14.65 9.42 8.67
CA ILE A 415 -13.47 9.31 7.80
C ILE A 415 -13.20 7.85 7.41
N ALA A 416 -12.25 7.65 6.49
CA ALA A 416 -11.75 6.31 6.20
C ALA A 416 -11.31 5.59 7.48
N LYS A 417 -11.50 4.27 7.53
CA LYS A 417 -11.15 3.48 8.71
C LYS A 417 -9.65 3.60 8.99
N THR A 418 -9.31 4.12 10.15
CA THR A 418 -7.94 4.21 10.69
C THR A 418 -7.93 3.85 12.17
N THR A 419 -6.74 3.77 12.77
CA THR A 419 -6.56 3.48 14.19
C THR A 419 -7.22 4.56 15.07
N THR A 420 -7.91 4.13 16.12
CA THR A 420 -8.55 5.03 17.11
C THR A 420 -7.84 4.97 18.47
N ALA A 421 -6.79 4.14 18.58
CA ALA A 421 -6.02 3.99 19.80
C ALA A 421 -5.14 5.23 20.04
N ARG A 422 -5.26 5.84 21.23
CA ARG A 422 -4.65 7.15 21.56
C ARG A 422 -3.13 7.21 21.34
N GLN A 423 -2.43 6.09 21.49
CA GLN A 423 -0.99 5.98 21.27
C GLN A 423 -0.57 6.03 19.80
N ASN A 424 -1.51 5.80 18.88
CA ASN A 424 -1.25 5.71 17.44
C ASN A 424 -1.64 6.99 16.69
N TRP A 425 -1.97 8.07 17.39
CA TRP A 425 -2.15 9.37 16.76
C TRP A 425 -1.75 10.48 17.73
N SER A 426 -1.31 11.62 17.22
CA SER A 426 -0.93 12.77 18.03
C SER A 426 -1.45 14.06 17.41
N GLU A 427 -1.68 15.07 18.24
CA GLU A 427 -1.94 16.41 17.71
C GLU A 427 -0.69 16.95 17.00
N THR A 428 -0.91 17.79 16.01
CA THR A 428 0.13 18.59 15.35
C THR A 428 -0.35 20.03 15.21
N TYR A 429 0.60 20.96 15.22
CA TYR A 429 0.38 22.40 15.11
C TYR A 429 1.05 22.98 13.87
N GLU A 430 1.36 22.11 12.91
CA GLU A 430 2.09 22.47 11.69
C GLU A 430 1.31 22.06 10.45
N TRP A 431 1.39 22.91 9.42
CA TRP A 431 1.05 22.56 8.05
C TRP A 431 2.35 22.21 7.33
N LEU A 432 2.50 20.93 7.07
CA LEU A 432 3.65 20.39 6.35
C LEU A 432 3.32 20.34 4.87
N LEU A 433 4.28 20.72 4.04
CA LEU A 433 4.18 20.49 2.59
C LEU A 433 4.23 19.00 2.25
N GLN A 434 4.86 18.19 3.11
CA GLN A 434 5.00 16.75 2.96
C GLN A 434 4.99 16.09 4.35
N PRO A 435 3.82 15.75 4.91
CA PRO A 435 3.73 15.05 6.17
C PRO A 435 4.13 13.59 5.99
N ASP A 436 4.81 13.07 7.01
CA ASP A 436 5.25 11.67 7.13
C ASP A 436 4.10 10.70 7.44
N LEU A 437 2.96 11.24 7.86
CA LEU A 437 1.77 10.52 8.33
C LEU A 437 0.49 11.20 7.83
N ASP A 438 -0.57 10.42 7.66
CA ASP A 438 -1.89 10.95 7.36
C ASP A 438 -2.28 11.98 8.42
N THR A 439 -2.55 13.21 7.99
CA THR A 439 -2.86 14.32 8.88
C THR A 439 -4.24 14.87 8.57
N TYR A 440 -5.14 14.76 9.53
CA TYR A 440 -6.49 15.28 9.42
C TYR A 440 -6.57 16.66 10.04
N TYR A 441 -7.15 17.62 9.30
CA TYR A 441 -7.33 18.99 9.74
C TYR A 441 -8.80 19.31 9.92
N ALA A 442 -9.12 20.01 10.99
CA ALA A 442 -10.40 20.69 11.19
C ALA A 442 -10.15 22.20 11.19
N VAL A 443 -10.58 22.88 10.13
CA VAL A 443 -10.51 24.35 9.99
C VAL A 443 -11.85 24.93 10.40
N VAL A 444 -11.84 25.92 11.30
CA VAL A 444 -13.03 26.45 11.95
C VAL A 444 -13.12 27.94 11.76
N VAL A 445 -14.30 28.42 11.38
CA VAL A 445 -14.57 29.83 11.11
C VAL A 445 -15.86 30.27 11.81
N SER A 446 -15.81 31.33 12.61
CA SER A 446 -16.99 31.86 13.32
C SER A 446 -17.70 33.01 12.58
N ASP A 447 -17.09 33.59 11.54
CA ASP A 447 -17.71 34.60 10.69
C ASP A 447 -18.22 34.01 9.37
N ALA A 448 -19.49 34.24 9.02
CA ALA A 448 -20.12 33.65 7.85
C ALA A 448 -19.56 34.16 6.51
N SER A 449 -19.14 35.43 6.44
CA SER A 449 -18.57 36.01 5.21
C SER A 449 -17.17 35.45 4.94
N LEU A 450 -16.37 35.30 6.00
CA LEU A 450 -15.07 34.65 5.96
C LEU A 450 -15.18 33.16 5.66
N ALA A 451 -16.16 32.46 6.24
CA ALA A 451 -16.38 31.04 5.98
C ALA A 451 -16.67 30.79 4.49
N ARG A 452 -17.37 31.71 3.81
CA ARG A 452 -17.57 31.64 2.35
C ARG A 452 -16.26 31.80 1.57
N ARG A 453 -15.38 32.72 1.99
CA ARG A 453 -14.06 32.88 1.36
C ARG A 453 -13.18 31.64 1.57
N VAL A 454 -13.18 31.09 2.78
CA VAL A 454 -12.44 29.86 3.11
C VAL A 454 -12.99 28.67 2.32
N ALA A 455 -14.31 28.52 2.22
CA ALA A 455 -14.93 27.46 1.41
C ALA A 455 -14.55 27.57 -0.08
N ASN A 456 -14.59 28.78 -0.66
CA ASN A 456 -14.16 29.00 -2.04
C ASN A 456 -12.68 28.67 -2.25
N HIS A 457 -11.81 28.97 -1.28
CA HIS A 457 -10.39 28.59 -1.34
C HIS A 457 -10.20 27.07 -1.27
N MET A 458 -10.99 26.40 -0.44
CA MET A 458 -10.98 24.94 -0.32
C MET A 458 -11.54 24.24 -1.56
N ASP A 459 -12.42 24.87 -2.33
CA ASP A 459 -12.93 24.29 -3.59
C ASP A 459 -11.83 24.04 -4.64
N ASN A 460 -10.67 24.72 -4.50
CA ASN A 460 -9.48 24.47 -5.32
C ASN A 460 -8.72 23.18 -4.93
N LEU A 461 -9.07 22.54 -3.81
CA LEU A 461 -8.52 21.24 -3.44
C LEU A 461 -9.26 20.10 -4.14
N PRO A 462 -8.54 19.05 -4.56
CA PRO A 462 -9.16 17.80 -5.00
C PRO A 462 -10.11 17.24 -3.94
N LEU A 463 -11.25 16.72 -4.40
CA LEU A 463 -12.32 16.20 -3.55
C LEU A 463 -12.14 14.70 -3.28
N ARG A 464 -12.04 14.31 -2.01
CA ARG A 464 -12.07 12.91 -1.60
C ARG A 464 -13.47 12.50 -1.14
N CYS A 465 -14.17 11.74 -1.99
CA CYS A 465 -15.53 11.25 -1.74
C CYS A 465 -15.64 9.83 -1.20
N SER A 466 -14.53 9.10 -1.13
CA SER A 466 -14.52 7.70 -0.72
C SER A 466 -13.26 7.40 0.07
N ALA A 467 -13.23 6.25 0.73
CA ALA A 467 -12.04 5.75 1.40
C ALA A 467 -10.85 5.46 0.45
N SER A 468 -11.04 5.48 -0.88
CA SER A 468 -9.93 5.36 -1.82
C SER A 468 -9.05 6.61 -1.77
N ILE A 469 -7.74 6.40 -1.82
CA ILE A 469 -6.75 7.48 -1.94
C ILE A 469 -6.94 8.18 -3.29
N ARG A 470 -6.77 9.51 -3.30
CA ARG A 470 -6.84 10.33 -4.51
C ARG A 470 -5.62 11.25 -4.55
N PRO A 471 -5.08 11.57 -5.73
CA PRO A 471 -4.07 12.61 -5.85
C PRO A 471 -4.64 13.94 -5.31
N GLY A 472 -3.98 14.49 -4.30
CA GLY A 472 -4.21 15.81 -3.72
C GLY A 472 -3.24 16.86 -4.29
N LEU A 473 -3.31 18.08 -3.77
CA LEU A 473 -2.30 19.10 -4.10
C LEU A 473 -0.99 18.77 -3.39
N GLU A 474 0.12 18.89 -4.11
CA GLU A 474 1.48 18.63 -3.63
C GLU A 474 2.46 19.70 -4.13
N GLY A 475 3.70 19.66 -3.65
CA GLY A 475 4.80 20.47 -4.22
C GLY A 475 4.56 21.97 -4.17
N ASP A 476 4.77 22.64 -5.31
CA ASP A 476 4.66 24.09 -5.43
C ASP A 476 3.19 24.55 -5.43
N ASP A 477 2.28 23.79 -6.05
CA ASP A 477 0.83 24.06 -6.02
C ASP A 477 0.29 24.04 -4.59
N LEU A 478 0.73 23.06 -3.78
CA LEU A 478 0.38 23.01 -2.37
C LEU A 478 0.98 24.20 -1.60
N ARG A 479 2.22 24.59 -1.93
CA ARG A 479 2.88 25.73 -1.27
C ARG A 479 2.15 27.03 -1.57
N GLU A 480 1.76 27.26 -2.82
CA GLU A 480 0.95 28.40 -3.23
C GLU A 480 -0.40 28.38 -2.51
N TRP A 481 -1.11 27.25 -2.56
CA TRP A 481 -2.40 27.09 -1.90
C TRP A 481 -2.34 27.37 -0.38
N LEU A 482 -1.32 26.84 0.30
CA LEU A 482 -1.12 27.07 1.75
C LEU A 482 -0.70 28.50 2.05
N SER A 483 0.08 29.15 1.17
CA SER A 483 0.47 30.55 1.33
C SER A 483 -0.75 31.47 1.21
N ASP A 484 -1.62 31.23 0.24
CA ASP A 484 -2.90 31.93 0.09
C ASP A 484 -3.82 31.68 1.28
N PHE A 485 -3.90 30.43 1.73
CA PHE A 485 -4.69 30.08 2.91
C PHE A 485 -4.15 30.78 4.18
N ALA A 486 -2.83 30.84 4.35
CA ALA A 486 -2.19 31.58 5.44
C ALA A 486 -2.53 33.09 5.37
N MET A 487 -2.56 33.69 4.17
CA MET A 487 -2.97 35.10 4.01
C MET A 487 -4.45 35.33 4.37
N ILE A 488 -5.35 34.45 3.94
CA ILE A 488 -6.79 34.55 4.24
C ILE A 488 -7.02 34.48 5.76
N THR A 489 -6.36 33.53 6.41
CA THR A 489 -6.53 33.28 7.86
C THR A 489 -5.83 34.33 8.72
N ALA A 490 -4.64 34.80 8.34
CA ALA A 490 -3.90 35.83 9.10
C ALA A 490 -4.66 37.15 9.21
N ARG A 491 -5.31 37.60 8.13
CA ARG A 491 -6.11 38.84 8.13
C ARG A 491 -7.33 38.79 9.05
N SER A 492 -7.76 37.58 9.41
CA SER A 492 -8.99 37.35 10.18
C SER A 492 -8.77 36.39 11.35
N SER A 493 -7.57 36.40 11.94
CA SER A 493 -7.13 35.43 12.95
C SER A 493 -8.04 35.35 14.17
N LYS A 494 -8.78 36.41 14.53
CA LYS A 494 -9.77 36.34 15.63
C LYS A 494 -11.01 35.47 15.32
N TYR A 495 -11.24 35.14 14.06
CA TYR A 495 -12.42 34.40 13.59
C TYR A 495 -12.08 33.04 12.99
N VAL A 496 -10.80 32.64 13.01
CA VAL A 496 -10.34 31.36 12.46
C VAL A 496 -9.48 30.63 13.47
N ASP A 497 -9.78 29.36 13.67
CA ASP A 497 -9.02 28.41 14.48
C ASP A 497 -8.84 27.12 13.67
N TRP A 498 -7.86 26.31 14.02
CA TRP A 498 -7.71 25.00 13.42
C TRP A 498 -7.02 24.00 14.33
N ARG A 499 -7.36 22.73 14.12
CA ARG A 499 -6.80 21.57 14.83
C ARG A 499 -6.35 20.53 13.84
N ALA A 500 -5.28 19.82 14.18
CA ALA A 500 -4.80 18.72 13.36
C ALA A 500 -4.38 17.53 14.19
N VAL A 501 -4.63 16.33 13.66
CA VAL A 501 -4.15 15.07 14.21
C VAL A 501 -3.42 14.30 13.12
N ARG A 502 -2.20 13.86 13.44
CA ARG A 502 -1.43 12.95 12.59
C ARG A 502 -1.59 11.52 13.07
N VAL A 503 -1.73 10.59 12.15
CA VAL A 503 -2.11 9.20 12.43
C VAL A 503 -1.02 8.25 12.01
N LYS A 504 -0.51 7.46 12.97
CA LYS A 504 0.42 6.37 12.73
C LYS A 504 -0.41 5.16 12.35
N ASP A 505 -0.62 4.94 11.06
CA ASP A 505 -1.38 3.79 10.61
C ASP A 505 -0.74 2.49 11.11
N VAL A 506 -1.47 1.81 11.99
CA VAL A 506 -1.21 0.45 12.46
C VAL A 506 -2.51 -0.31 12.22
N LEU A 507 -2.84 -0.58 10.96
CA LEU A 507 -3.93 -1.47 10.57
C LEU A 507 -3.55 -2.29 9.33
#